data_AF-A0A7L0RBC8-F1
#
_entry.id   AF-A0A7L0RBC8-F1
#
_cell.length_a   1.000
_cell.length_b   1.000
_cell.length_c   1.000
_cell.angle_alpha   90.00
_cell.angle_beta   90.00
_cell.angle_gamma   90.00
#
_symmetry.space_group_name_H-M   'P 1'
#
loop_
_entity.id
_entity.type
_entity.pdbx_description
1 polymer ?
#
loop_
_entity_poly.entity_id
_entity_poly.type
_entity_poly.pdbx_seq_one_letter_code
_entity_poly.pdbx_strand_id
1 'polypeptide(L)'
;ERELLSSGHAHGAGTEGAGPDSDSFQATHFGSFVRQLNLYGFRKVPGWVGSDEPGDAGGWLHFRNPNFRRDRPDLLLRIKRLTRANRQRLAAGLEVRSRQPSRFQQ
;
A
#
# COMPACT_ATOMS: atom_id res chain seq x y z
N GLU A 1 -44.81 11.79 -40.33
CA GLU A 1 -43.91 11.00 -39.46
C GLU A 1 -42.49 11.28 -39.97
N ARG A 2 -41.79 12.27 -39.39
CA ARG A 2 -40.63 12.11 -38.47
C ARG A 2 -39.55 11.18 -39.06
N GLU A 3 -38.29 11.53 -39.31
CA GLU A 3 -37.39 12.58 -38.79
C GLU A 3 -36.18 12.74 -39.74
N LEU A 4 -35.76 13.97 -40.01
CA LEU A 4 -34.47 14.30 -40.65
C LEU A 4 -33.66 15.22 -39.73
N LEU A 5 -32.45 14.76 -39.39
CA LEU A 5 -31.19 15.49 -39.15
C LEU A 5 -31.21 16.81 -38.33
N SER A 6 -30.47 16.81 -37.20
CA SER A 6 -29.18 17.52 -37.06
C SER A 6 -28.90 18.01 -35.63
N SER A 7 -27.70 17.61 -35.15
CA SER A 7 -26.72 18.37 -34.37
C SER A 7 -27.08 19.06 -33.04
N GLY A 8 -26.31 18.72 -31.99
CA GLY A 8 -25.95 19.71 -30.95
C GLY A 8 -25.76 19.19 -29.53
N HIS A 9 -24.52 18.81 -29.21
CA HIS A 9 -23.83 19.07 -27.94
C HIS A 9 -24.48 18.68 -26.59
N ALA A 10 -23.88 17.69 -25.92
CA ALA A 10 -23.49 17.82 -24.52
C ALA A 10 -22.36 16.84 -24.19
N HIS A 11 -21.14 17.37 -24.08
CA HIS A 11 -20.09 16.76 -23.29
C HIS A 11 -20.63 16.51 -21.88
N GLY A 12 -20.62 15.27 -21.40
CA GLY A 12 -20.91 15.00 -20.00
C GLY A 12 -21.21 13.54 -19.68
N ALA A 13 -20.27 12.93 -18.97
CA ALA A 13 -20.41 11.77 -18.08
C ALA A 13 -20.73 10.41 -18.76
N GLY A 14 -20.14 9.29 -18.37
CA GLY A 14 -19.23 9.03 -17.27
C GLY A 14 -18.12 8.10 -17.73
N THR A 15 -16.91 8.44 -17.35
CA THR A 15 -15.81 7.49 -17.25
C THR A 15 -16.24 6.43 -16.26
N GLU A 16 -16.67 5.30 -16.81
CA GLU A 16 -16.91 4.06 -16.11
C GLU A 16 -15.58 3.71 -15.41
N GLY A 17 -15.54 3.96 -14.10
CA GLY A 17 -14.37 3.75 -13.26
C GLY A 17 -14.07 2.26 -13.18
N ALA A 18 -13.34 1.76 -14.18
CA ALA A 18 -12.58 0.53 -14.07
C ALA A 18 -11.66 0.66 -12.84
N GLY A 19 -11.75 -0.32 -11.93
CA GLY A 19 -11.08 -0.33 -10.64
C GLY A 19 -9.57 -0.08 -10.71
N PRO A 20 -8.92 0.19 -9.56
CA PRO A 20 -7.51 0.54 -9.52
C PRO A 20 -6.70 -0.50 -10.28
N ASP A 21 -5.98 -0.04 -11.30
CA ASP A 21 -5.15 -0.81 -12.20
C ASP A 21 -4.42 -1.93 -11.44
N SER A 22 -4.52 -3.15 -11.99
CA SER A 22 -4.16 -4.43 -11.39
C SER A 22 -2.65 -4.65 -11.16
N ASP A 23 -1.89 -3.60 -10.81
CA ASP A 23 -0.48 -3.68 -10.47
C ASP A 23 -0.17 -2.76 -9.29
N SER A 24 -0.36 -3.27 -8.07
CA SER A 24 -0.32 -2.48 -6.84
C SER A 24 1.06 -1.90 -6.49
N PHE A 25 2.11 -2.18 -7.26
CA PHE A 25 3.46 -1.64 -7.08
C PHE A 25 4.23 -1.59 -8.41
N GLN A 26 4.94 -0.49 -8.70
CA GLN A 26 5.84 -0.36 -9.87
C GLN A 26 7.13 -1.20 -9.77
N ALA A 27 7.30 -1.98 -8.69
CA ALA A 27 8.51 -2.71 -8.42
C ALA A 27 8.41 -4.15 -8.95
N THR A 28 9.32 -4.53 -9.85
CA THR A 28 9.38 -5.89 -10.45
C THR A 28 9.97 -6.93 -9.49
N HIS A 29 10.81 -6.51 -8.53
CA HIS A 29 11.52 -7.43 -7.65
C HIS A 29 10.86 -7.53 -6.27
N PHE A 30 10.60 -8.76 -5.82
CA PHE A 30 10.05 -9.04 -4.49
C PHE A 30 10.93 -8.50 -3.35
N GLY A 31 12.25 -8.46 -3.54
CA GLY A 31 13.18 -7.85 -2.57
C GLY A 31 12.86 -6.37 -2.27
N SER A 32 12.34 -5.63 -3.25
CA SER A 32 11.88 -4.25 -3.05
C SER A 32 10.67 -4.18 -2.13
N PHE A 33 9.73 -5.13 -2.25
CA PHE A 33 8.58 -5.24 -1.36
C PHE A 33 9.03 -5.56 0.08
N VAL A 34 9.87 -6.57 0.26
CA VAL A 34 10.45 -6.92 1.58
C VAL A 34 11.22 -5.75 2.17
N ARG A 35 11.95 -4.99 1.35
CA ARG A 35 12.66 -3.79 1.80
C ARG A 35 11.69 -2.73 2.33
N GLN A 36 10.55 -2.52 1.67
CA GLN A 36 9.52 -1.61 2.17
C GLN A 36 8.94 -2.09 3.50
N LEU A 37 8.59 -3.37 3.63
CA LEU A 37 8.13 -3.96 4.90
C LEU A 37 9.11 -3.66 6.04
N ASN A 38 10.40 -3.91 5.81
CA ASN A 38 11.46 -3.64 6.79
C ASN A 38 11.58 -2.14 7.15
N LEU A 39 11.37 -1.23 6.19
CA LEU A 39 11.38 0.21 6.47
C LEU A 39 10.21 0.67 7.32
N TYR A 40 9.08 -0.03 7.27
CA TYR A 40 7.89 0.29 8.07
C TYR A 40 7.81 -0.56 9.35
N GLY A 41 8.88 -1.25 9.72
CA GLY A 41 8.98 -1.97 10.99
C GLY A 41 8.27 -3.33 11.02
N PHE A 42 7.86 -3.86 9.87
CA PHE A 42 7.42 -5.25 9.80
C PHE A 42 8.61 -6.18 10.00
N ARG A 43 8.40 -7.27 10.75
CA ARG A 43 9.42 -8.30 10.97
C ARG A 43 8.91 -9.64 10.48
N LYS A 44 9.81 -10.42 9.87
CA LYS A 44 9.53 -11.81 9.48
C LYS A 44 9.29 -12.65 10.73
N VAL A 45 8.22 -13.43 10.74
CA VAL A 45 7.89 -14.39 11.79
C VAL A 45 8.38 -15.77 11.34
N PRO A 46 9.40 -16.36 12.00
CA PRO A 46 9.84 -17.71 11.71
C PRO A 46 8.77 -18.73 12.13
N GLY A 47 8.62 -19.80 11.36
CA GLY A 47 7.81 -20.96 11.77
C GLY A 47 6.29 -20.78 11.70
N TRP A 48 5.79 -19.70 11.10
CA TRP A 48 4.37 -19.64 10.77
C TRP A 48 4.12 -20.50 9.53
N VAL A 49 3.81 -21.77 9.78
CA VAL A 49 3.23 -22.70 8.81
C VAL A 49 1.74 -22.46 8.87
N GLY A 50 1.21 -21.73 7.89
CA GLY A 50 -0.24 -21.55 7.79
C GLY A 50 -0.84 -22.86 7.31
N SER A 51 -1.39 -23.64 8.26
CA SER A 51 -2.16 -24.88 8.09
C SER A 51 -1.40 -26.15 8.49
N ASP A 52 -2.00 -26.91 9.40
CA ASP A 52 -1.68 -28.32 9.72
C ASP A 52 -2.04 -29.26 8.55
N GLU A 53 -1.72 -28.88 7.31
CA GLU A 53 -1.88 -29.73 6.13
C GLU A 53 -0.50 -30.31 5.78
N PRO A 54 -0.29 -31.62 6.03
CA PRO A 54 0.98 -32.29 5.74
C PRO A 54 1.09 -32.52 4.23
N GLY A 55 1.36 -31.44 3.50
CA GLY A 55 1.46 -31.45 2.04
C GLY A 55 2.09 -30.19 1.44
N ASP A 56 1.96 -29.04 2.10
CA ASP A 56 2.52 -27.77 1.61
C ASP A 56 3.80 -27.40 2.39
N ALA A 57 4.84 -28.23 2.21
CA ALA A 57 6.18 -27.93 2.70
C ALA A 57 6.81 -26.81 1.86
N GLY A 58 6.25 -25.59 1.89
CA GLY A 58 6.56 -24.56 0.91
C GLY A 58 6.10 -23.13 1.23
N GLY A 59 6.75 -22.48 2.20
CA GLY A 59 7.34 -21.17 1.87
C GLY A 59 6.49 -19.90 1.97
N TRP A 60 5.38 -19.87 2.70
CA TRP A 60 4.68 -18.60 2.94
C TRP A 60 5.45 -17.69 3.92
N LEU A 61 5.77 -16.48 3.47
CA LEU A 61 6.50 -15.50 4.29
C LEU A 61 5.53 -14.67 5.14
N HIS A 62 5.57 -14.91 6.44
CA HIS A 62 4.75 -14.17 7.40
C HIS A 62 5.49 -12.95 7.94
N PHE A 63 4.86 -11.78 7.85
CA PHE A 63 5.38 -10.53 8.39
C PHE A 63 4.38 -9.92 9.37
N ARG A 64 4.86 -9.42 10.50
CA ARG A 64 4.02 -8.83 11.54
C ARG A 64 4.49 -7.42 11.91
N ASN A 65 3.53 -6.54 12.15
CA ASN A 65 3.69 -5.25 12.82
C ASN A 65 2.54 -5.10 13.82
N PRO A 66 2.78 -4.79 15.11
CA PRO A 66 1.72 -4.66 16.11
C PRO A 66 0.68 -3.57 15.78
N ASN A 67 1.08 -2.57 15.00
CA ASN A 67 0.21 -1.48 14.56
C ASN A 67 -0.53 -1.78 13.24
N PHE A 68 -0.35 -2.97 12.67
CA PHE A 68 -1.05 -3.40 11.46
C PHE A 68 -2.08 -4.47 11.84
N ARG A 69 -3.36 -4.10 11.89
CA ARG A 69 -4.46 -5.00 12.28
C ARG A 69 -5.68 -4.76 11.39
N ARG A 70 -6.35 -5.85 11.00
CA ARG A 70 -7.49 -5.84 10.06
C ARG A 70 -8.59 -4.86 10.47
N ASP A 71 -8.97 -4.87 11.73
CA ASP A 71 -10.13 -4.09 12.23
C ASP A 71 -9.72 -2.78 12.93
N ARG A 72 -8.45 -2.38 12.82
CA ARG A 72 -7.91 -1.17 13.49
C ARG A 72 -7.08 -0.32 12.52
N PRO A 73 -7.72 0.35 11.55
CA PRO A 73 -7.03 1.21 10.59
C PRO A 73 -6.37 2.43 11.25
N ASP A 74 -6.85 2.87 12.42
CA ASP A 74 -6.27 3.94 13.22
C ASP A 74 -4.80 3.70 13.60
N LEU A 75 -4.42 2.43 13.79
CA LEU A 75 -3.05 2.06 14.14
C LEU A 75 -2.08 2.27 12.97
N LEU A 76 -2.56 2.31 11.72
CA LEU A 76 -1.70 2.57 10.55
C LEU A 76 -1.02 3.94 10.64
N LEU A 77 -1.63 4.92 11.29
CA LEU A 77 -1.03 6.25 11.50
C LEU A 77 0.26 6.17 12.32
N ARG A 78 0.42 5.14 13.15
CA ARG A 78 1.62 4.88 13.97
C ARG A 78 2.75 4.22 13.18
N ILE A 79 2.47 3.65 12.01
CA ILE A 79 3.46 3.01 11.16
C ILE A 79 4.19 4.09 10.35
N LYS A 80 5.38 4.48 10.83
CA LYS A 80 6.22 5.48 10.17
C LYS A 80 7.42 4.83 9.48
N ARG A 81 7.87 5.45 8.39
CA ARG A 81 9.05 4.99 7.64
C ARG A 81 10.32 5.24 8.45
N LEU A 82 11.15 4.22 8.65
CA LEU A 82 12.36 4.23 9.49
C LEU A 82 13.64 4.51 8.68
N THR A 83 13.66 5.65 7.98
CA THR A 83 14.90 6.18 7.36
C THR A 83 15.90 6.64 8.43
N ARG A 84 17.18 6.85 8.08
CA ARG A 84 18.19 7.37 9.02
C ARG A 84 17.72 8.66 9.70
N ALA A 85 17.23 9.63 8.91
CA ALA A 85 16.71 10.89 9.42
C ALA A 85 15.49 10.69 10.35
N ASN A 86 14.59 9.77 10.00
CA ASN A 86 13.40 9.51 10.81
C ASN A 86 13.74 8.79 12.11
N ARG A 87 14.71 7.87 12.11
CA ARG A 87 15.21 7.22 13.32
C ARG A 87 15.83 8.24 14.28
N GLN A 88 16.62 9.19 13.75
CA GLN A 88 17.20 10.26 14.55
C GLN A 88 16.13 11.15 15.18
N ARG A 89 15.09 11.52 14.42
CA ARG A 89 13.95 12.27 14.94
C ARG A 89 13.23 11.52 16.06
N LEU A 90 12.92 10.24 15.86
CA LEU A 90 12.29 9.41 16.89
C LEU A 90 13.17 9.29 18.15
N ALA A 91 14.48 9.12 18.00
CA ALA A 91 15.43 9.07 19.11
C ALA A 91 15.50 10.40 19.88
N ALA A 92 15.31 11.53 19.20
CA ALA A 92 15.20 12.86 19.80
C ALA A 92 13.81 13.19 20.37
N GLY A 93 12.87 12.22 20.37
CA GLY A 93 11.49 12.45 20.79
C GLY A 93 10.66 13.32 19.84
N LEU A 94 11.17 13.58 18.63
CA LEU A 94 10.51 14.40 17.62
C LEU A 94 9.57 13.56 16.76
N GLU A 95 8.41 14.15 16.42
CA GLU A 95 7.42 13.50 15.57
C GLU A 95 7.93 13.31 14.13
N VAL A 96 7.80 12.08 13.62
CA VAL A 96 8.04 11.80 12.19
C VAL A 96 6.74 11.98 11.42
N ARG A 97 6.66 13.09 10.69
CA ARG A 97 5.54 13.36 9.79
C ARG A 97 5.55 12.40 8.60
N SER A 98 4.36 11.98 8.19
CA SER A 98 4.17 11.24 6.94
C SER A 98 4.64 12.11 5.76
N ARG A 99 5.22 11.50 4.73
CA ARG A 99 5.63 12.24 3.52
C ARG A 99 4.37 12.86 2.92
N GLN A 100 4.32 14.18 2.81
CA GLN A 100 3.33 14.85 1.99
C GLN A 100 3.50 14.34 0.54
N PRO A 101 2.41 14.12 -0.21
CA PRO A 101 2.53 13.79 -1.63
C PRO A 101 3.38 14.87 -2.31
N SER A 102 4.29 14.44 -3.17
CA SER A 102 5.18 15.35 -3.88
C SER A 102 4.32 16.36 -4.65
N ARG A 103 4.47 17.66 -4.34
CA ARG A 103 3.77 18.75 -5.05
C ARG A 103 4.25 18.94 -6.50
N PHE A 104 5.22 18.13 -6.95
CA PHE A 104 5.82 18.19 -8.28
C PHE A 104 5.14 17.24 -9.30
N GLN A 105 3.80 17.15 -9.27
CA GLN A 105 3.00 16.47 -10.30
C GLN A 105 2.03 17.46 -10.97
N GLN A 106 2.52 18.65 -11.33
CA GLN A 106 1.86 19.53 -12.30
C GLN A 106 2.57 19.42 -13.65
#